data_AF-A0A0D3DNE2-F1
#
_entry.id   AF-A0A0D3DNE2-F1
#
_cell.length_a   1.000
_cell.length_b   1.000
_cell.length_c   1.000
_cell.angle_alpha   90.00
_cell.angle_beta   90.00
_cell.angle_gamma   90.00
#
_symmetry.space_group_name_H-M   'P 1'
#
loop_
_entity.id
_entity.type
_entity.pdbx_description
1 polymer ?
#
loop_
_entity_poly.entity_id
_entity_poly.type
_entity_poly.pdbx_seq_one_letter_code
_entity_poly.pdbx_strand_id
1 'polypeptide(L)' 'MGYESNVLAVVNSTSATFLIVVGSELIQKYLGDGPKLVRELFRVADDLSPSSVFIGEIDAVGTKL' A
#
# COMPACT_ATOMS: atom_id res chain seq x y z
N MET A 1 12.01 11.12 0.81
CA MET A 1 11.31 12.41 1.01
C MET A 1 10.67 13.01 -0.27
N GLY A 2 10.92 12.50 -1.49
CA GLY A 2 10.37 13.10 -2.72
C GLY A 2 9.11 12.43 -3.31
N TYR A 3 8.88 11.14 -3.06
CA TYR A 3 7.76 10.39 -3.64
C TYR A 3 6.40 10.77 -3.03
N GLU A 4 6.37 11.15 -1.75
CA GLU A 4 5.13 11.48 -1.02
C GLU A 4 4.44 12.73 -1.59
N SER A 5 5.22 13.71 -2.05
CA SER A 5 4.70 14.93 -2.69
C SER A 5 3.91 14.63 -3.96
N ASN A 6 4.41 13.69 -4.79
CA ASN A 6 3.78 13.34 -6.06
C ASN A 6 2.51 12.50 -5.84
N VAL A 7 2.54 11.60 -4.84
CA VAL A 7 1.37 10.82 -4.44
C VAL A 7 0.26 11.76 -3.95
N LEU A 8 0.59 12.72 -3.09
CA LEU A 8 -0.39 13.69 -2.57
C LEU A 8 -0.99 14.57 -3.68
N ALA A 9 -0.19 14.96 -4.68
CA ALA A 9 -0.67 15.70 -5.84
C ALA A 9 -1.69 14.90 -6.67
N VAL A 10 -1.42 13.61 -6.91
CA VAL A 10 -2.34 12.71 -7.63
C VAL A 10 -3.63 12.50 -6.83
N VAL A 11 -3.51 12.28 -5.51
CA VAL A 11 -4.65 12.10 -4.60
C VAL A 11 -5.61 13.29 -4.65
N ASN A 12 -5.09 14.51 -4.60
CA ASN A 12 -5.92 15.72 -4.60
C ASN A 12 -6.56 16.03 -5.96
N SER A 13 -6.06 15.43 -7.05
CA SER A 13 -6.53 15.70 -8.41
C SER A 13 -7.57 14.69 -8.93
N THR A 14 -7.81 13.60 -8.19
CA THR A 14 -8.65 12.49 -8.67
C THR A 14 -9.74 12.14 -7.65
N SER A 15 -10.97 11.90 -8.10
CA SER A 15 -12.08 11.43 -7.25
C SER A 15 -12.05 9.92 -6.96
N ALA A 16 -10.86 9.32 -6.94
CA ALA A 16 -10.62 7.90 -6.66
C ALA A 16 -10.20 7.72 -5.20
N THR A 17 -10.48 6.57 -4.62
CA THR A 17 -10.03 6.25 -3.26
C THR A 17 -8.55 5.88 -3.27
N PHE A 18 -7.74 6.50 -2.39
CA PHE A 18 -6.33 6.18 -2.26
C PHE A 18 -6.05 5.46 -0.94
N LEU A 19 -5.43 4.29 -1.04
CA LEU A 19 -4.99 3.50 0.10
C LEU A 19 -3.46 3.57 0.15
N ILE A 20 -2.91 4.07 1.24
CA ILE A 20 -1.46 4.22 1.44
C ILE A 20 -1.05 3.31 2.59
N VAL A 21 -0.09 2.41 2.34
CA VAL A 21 0.43 1.46 3.34
C VAL A 21 1.95 1.49 3.34
N VAL A 22 2.57 1.36 4.51
CA VAL A 22 4.02 1.24 4.63
C VAL A 22 4.41 -0.24 4.55
N GLY A 23 5.36 -0.60 3.69
CA GLY A 23 5.77 -1.98 3.46
C GLY A 23 6.17 -2.73 4.73
N SER A 24 6.83 -2.04 5.67
CA SER A 24 7.18 -2.59 6.98
C SER A 24 5.96 -3.01 7.82
N GLU A 25 4.78 -2.42 7.62
CA GLU A 25 3.52 -2.81 8.27
C GLU A 25 2.95 -4.11 7.68
N LEU A 26 3.20 -4.39 6.40
CA LEU A 26 2.80 -5.64 5.75
C LEU A 26 3.62 -6.85 6.24
N ILE A 27 4.76 -6.59 6.89
CA ILE A 27 5.68 -7.64 7.38
C ILE A 27 5.47 -7.91 8.87
N GLN A 28 4.57 -7.20 9.57
CA GLN A 28 4.48 -7.23 11.03
C GLN A 28 4.76 -8.60 11.64
N LYS A 29 5.96 -8.70 12.26
CA LYS A 29 6.58 -9.59 13.28
C LYS A 29 6.04 -10.99 13.58
N TYR A 30 4.84 -11.37 13.18
CA TYR A 30 4.21 -12.65 13.42
C TYR A 30 4.30 -13.53 12.17
N LEU A 31 5.02 -14.64 12.30
CA LEU A 31 5.20 -15.68 11.28
C LEU A 31 3.85 -16.01 10.59
N GLY A 32 3.64 -15.49 9.38
CA GLY A 32 2.62 -15.99 8.43
C GLY A 32 1.39 -15.11 8.15
N ASP A 33 1.20 -13.97 8.85
CA ASP A 33 0.02 -13.13 8.62
C ASP A 33 0.20 -12.02 7.57
N GLY A 34 1.44 -11.71 7.18
CA GLY A 34 1.73 -10.72 6.13
C GLY A 34 0.98 -10.96 4.81
N PRO A 35 0.99 -12.19 4.25
CA PRO A 35 0.22 -12.51 3.05
C PRO A 35 -1.30 -12.32 3.19
N LYS A 36 -1.87 -12.45 4.40
CA LYS A 36 -3.30 -12.21 4.63
C LYS A 36 -3.61 -10.72 4.60
N LEU A 37 -2.78 -9.90 5.24
CA LEU A 37 -2.90 -8.44 5.22
C LEU A 37 -2.86 -7.88 3.80
N VAL A 38 -1.96 -8.40 2.95
CA VAL A 38 -1.91 -8.01 1.54
C VAL A 38 -3.22 -8.35 0.83
N ARG A 39 -3.79 -9.55 1.03
CA ARG A 39 -5.06 -9.94 0.40
C ARG A 39 -6.22 -9.06 0.87
N GLU A 40 -6.30 -8.77 2.16
CA GLU A 40 -7.32 -7.89 2.72
C GLU A 40 -7.20 -6.46 2.19
N LEU A 41 -5.98 -5.93 2.05
CA LEU A 41 -5.73 -4.61 1.46
C LEU A 41 -6.31 -4.53 0.04
N PHE A 42 -6.04 -5.53 -0.80
CA PHE A 42 -6.56 -5.54 -2.17
C PHE A 42 -8.07 -5.81 -2.22
N ARG A 43 -8.64 -6.58 -1.28
CA ARG A 43 -10.10 -6.75 -1.16
C ARG A 43 -10.79 -5.42 -0.87
N VAL A 44 -10.29 -4.67 0.12
CA VAL A 44 -10.82 -3.35 0.47
C VAL A 44 -10.65 -2.36 -0.69
N ALA A 45 -9.54 -2.44 -1.43
CA ALA A 45 -9.34 -1.63 -2.63
C ALA A 45 -10.40 -1.90 -3.70
N ASP A 46 -10.74 -3.17 -3.94
CA ASP A 46 -11.76 -3.57 -4.91
C ASP A 46 -13.16 -3.07 -4.50
N ASP A 47 -13.52 -3.23 -3.23
CA ASP A 47 -14.79 -2.74 -2.67
C ASP A 47 -14.93 -1.20 -2.77
N LEU A 48 -13.82 -0.47 -2.79
CA LEU A 48 -13.75 0.99 -2.87
C LEU A 48 -13.47 1.50 -4.29
N SER A 49 -13.65 0.66 -5.31
CA SER A 49 -13.41 1.05 -6.71
C SER A 49 -14.28 2.26 -7.13
N PRO A 50 -13.71 3.27 -7.84
CA PRO A 50 -12.34 3.33 -8.36
C PRO A 50 -11.31 3.68 -7.27
N SER A 51 -10.25 2.86 -7.14
CA SER A 51 -9.23 3.03 -6.11
C SER A 51 -7.79 2.83 -6.62
N SER A 52 -6.82 3.30 -5.84
CA SER A 52 -5.38 3.13 -6.07
C SER A 52 -4.66 2.81 -4.77
N VAL A 53 -3.80 1.79 -4.80
CA VAL A 53 -3.02 1.34 -3.64
C VAL A 53 -1.55 1.75 -3.80
N PHE A 54 -1.01 2.48 -2.83
CA PHE A 54 0.39 2.85 -2.76
C PHE A 54 1.07 2.13 -1.60
N ILE A 55 2.12 1.37 -1.90
CA ILE A 55 2.93 0.66 -0.91
C ILE A 55 4.31 1.32 -0.86
N GLY A 56 4.57 2.08 0.21
CA GLY A 56 5.89 2.66 0.47
C GLY A 56 6.86 1.62 1.02
N GLU A 57 8.17 1.91 1.01
CA GLU A 57 9.21 1.05 1.64
C GLU A 57 9.13 -0.44 1.22
N ILE A 58 8.80 -0.71 -0.04
CA ILE A 58 8.63 -2.08 -0.53
C ILE A 58 9.92 -2.91 -0.49
N ASP A 59 11.07 -2.22 -0.49
CA ASP A 59 12.39 -2.77 -0.23
C ASP A 59 12.51 -3.41 1.16
N ALA A 60 11.69 -2.99 2.13
CA ALA A 60 11.59 -3.68 3.41
C ALA A 60 10.96 -5.07 3.29
N VAL A 61 10.04 -5.27 2.34
CA VAL A 61 9.22 -6.51 2.17
C VAL A 61 9.98 -7.62 1.45
N GLY A 62 11.00 -7.27 0.66
CA GLY A 62 11.79 -8.24 -0.08
C GLY A 62 13.17 -7.73 -0.42
N THR A 63 14.19 -8.37 0.14
CA THR A 63 15.54 -8.32 -0.43
C THR A 63 15.60 -9.25 -1.63
N LYS A 64 16.13 -8.76 -2.75
CA LYS A 64 16.49 -9.59 -3.90
C LYS A 64 17.64 -10.52 -3.46
N LEU A 65 17.39 -11.82 -3.39
CA LEU A 65 18.43 -12.85 -3.25
C LEU A 65 19.31 -12.91 -4.50
#